data_AF-A0A7J6TZ57-F1
#
_entry.id   AF-A0A7J6TZ57-F1
#
_cell.length_a   1.000
_cell.length_b   1.000
_cell.length_c   1.000
_cell.angle_alpha   90.00
_cell.angle_beta   90.00
_cell.angle_gamma   90.00
#
_symmetry.space_group_name_H-M   'P 1'
#
loop_
_entity.id
_entity.type
_entity.pdbx_description
1 polymer ?
#
loop_
_entity_poly.entity_id
_entity_poly.type
_entity_poly.pdbx_seq_one_letter_code
_entity_poly.pdbx_strand_id
1 'polypeptide(L)'
;MGANGKAEKFSLSRKLFGKKKNTNNGGNDPDVEDPNNVHVKDTKSVSYFTLFGLADKRDKTILAVGVIAALINGALMPLFSLLFGNFADAAAGGIHGFMHRISKVAWEMCVLGAISFVASSVFNTCFTYFSENQVTRLRVKYLQAVVGQDIAWFDVRTPAALPSRMSEDVLKVRDAIGQKASM
;
A
#
# COMPACT_ATOMS: atom_id res chain seq x y z
N MET A 1 9.31 -24.69 -32.57
CA MET A 1 8.90 -25.38 -31.33
C MET A 1 8.72 -24.33 -30.23
N GLY A 2 7.50 -23.89 -29.88
CA GLY A 2 7.36 -22.86 -28.83
C GLY A 2 5.99 -22.24 -28.57
N ALA A 3 4.97 -22.49 -29.41
CA ALA A 3 3.66 -21.83 -29.26
C ALA A 3 2.65 -22.57 -28.36
N ASN A 4 2.81 -23.88 -28.11
CA ASN A 4 1.81 -24.69 -27.39
C ASN A 4 1.84 -24.55 -25.85
N GLY A 5 2.98 -24.20 -25.25
CA GLY A 5 3.12 -24.16 -23.77
C GLY A 5 2.46 -22.96 -23.08
N LYS A 6 2.15 -21.88 -23.81
CA LYS A 6 1.54 -20.67 -23.23
C LYS A 6 0.01 -20.76 -23.13
N ALA A 7 -0.63 -21.49 -24.05
CA ALA A 7 -2.07 -21.72 -24.05
C ALA A 7 -2.52 -22.65 -22.91
N GLU A 8 -1.74 -23.68 -22.60
CA GLU A 8 -2.06 -24.60 -21.49
C GLU A 8 -2.01 -23.91 -20.12
N LYS A 9 -1.00 -23.08 -19.85
CA LYS A 9 -0.92 -22.31 -18.58
C LYS A 9 -2.09 -21.34 -18.43
N PHE A 10 -2.59 -20.78 -19.53
CA PHE A 10 -3.76 -19.89 -19.51
C PHE A 10 -5.08 -20.64 -19.28
N SER A 11 -5.17 -21.89 -19.74
CA SER A 11 -6.32 -22.77 -19.48
C SER A 11 -6.36 -23.31 -18.04
N LEU A 12 -5.20 -23.62 -17.46
CA LEU A 12 -5.06 -24.13 -16.08
C LEU A 12 -5.38 -23.05 -15.05
N SER A 13 -4.96 -21.81 -15.30
CA SER A 13 -5.29 -20.67 -14.42
C SER A 13 -6.79 -20.38 -14.43
N ARG A 14 -7.48 -20.55 -15.57
CA ARG A 14 -8.95 -20.44 -15.65
C ARG A 14 -9.69 -21.54 -14.88
N LYS A 15 -9.18 -22.77 -14.88
CA LYS A 15 -9.79 -23.90 -14.14
C LYS A 15 -9.67 -23.74 -12.61
N LEU A 16 -8.59 -23.13 -12.11
CA LEU A 16 -8.43 -22.84 -10.68
C LEU A 16 -9.42 -21.76 -10.19
N PHE A 17 -9.75 -20.78 -11.04
CA PHE A 17 -10.71 -19.73 -10.70
C PHE A 17 -12.19 -20.10 -10.88
N GLY A 18 -12.49 -21.20 -11.60
CA GLY A 18 -13.86 -21.56 -12.01
C GLY A 18 -14.68 -22.42 -11.03
N LYS A 19 -14.18 -22.75 -9.83
CA LYS A 19 -14.89 -23.65 -8.91
C LYS A 19 -15.11 -23.02 -7.53
N LYS A 20 -16.14 -22.17 -7.41
CA LYS A 20 -16.81 -21.95 -6.12
C LYS A 20 -18.33 -21.98 -6.31
N LYS A 21 -18.93 -22.88 -5.54
CA LYS A 21 -20.25 -23.52 -5.69
C LYS A 21 -21.38 -22.62 -5.17
N ASN A 22 -22.50 -22.70 -5.88
CA ASN A 22 -23.83 -22.16 -5.60
C ASN A 22 -24.50 -22.84 -4.38
N THR A 23 -25.12 -22.05 -3.49
CA THR A 23 -26.21 -22.50 -2.60
C THR A 23 -27.30 -21.43 -2.51
N ASN A 24 -28.33 -21.66 -3.33
CA ASN A 24 -29.75 -21.34 -3.27
C ASN A 24 -30.35 -20.81 -1.93
N ASN A 25 -31.15 -19.72 -1.98
CA ASN A 25 -32.63 -19.72 -2.05
C ASN A 25 -33.28 -18.51 -1.34
N GLY A 26 -34.30 -17.90 -1.97
CA GLY A 26 -35.45 -17.29 -1.26
C GLY A 26 -35.86 -15.84 -1.59
N GLY A 27 -36.90 -15.68 -2.42
CA GLY A 27 -38.05 -14.77 -2.16
C GLY A 27 -38.01 -13.32 -2.69
N ASN A 28 -39.07 -12.93 -3.43
CA ASN A 28 -39.40 -11.57 -3.91
C ASN A 28 -40.29 -10.80 -2.89
N ASP A 29 -40.41 -9.47 -3.11
CA ASP A 29 -41.42 -8.48 -2.63
C ASP A 29 -41.08 -7.66 -1.34
N PRO A 30 -41.67 -6.47 -1.09
CA PRO A 30 -40.98 -5.16 -1.17
C PRO A 30 -40.85 -4.41 0.18
N ASP A 31 -39.98 -3.40 0.19
CA ASP A 31 -39.98 -2.16 0.99
C ASP A 31 -40.48 -2.18 2.45
N VAL A 32 -39.61 -2.55 3.41
CA VAL A 32 -39.67 -2.01 4.79
C VAL A 32 -38.24 -1.80 5.31
N GLU A 33 -37.84 -0.53 5.49
CA GLU A 33 -36.58 -0.15 6.15
C GLU A 33 -36.70 -0.37 7.67
N ASP A 34 -35.99 -1.38 8.20
CA ASP A 34 -35.71 -1.52 9.63
C ASP A 34 -34.37 -0.79 9.95
N PRO A 35 -34.37 0.26 10.79
CA PRO A 35 -33.19 1.07 11.05
C PRO A 35 -32.14 0.40 11.95
N ASN A 36 -32.34 -0.84 12.43
CA ASN A 36 -31.44 -1.48 13.40
C ASN A 36 -30.65 -2.69 12.88
N ASN A 37 -30.70 -3.00 11.58
CA ASN A 37 -29.94 -4.11 11.02
C ASN A 37 -29.00 -3.67 9.89
N VAL A 38 -27.81 -3.19 10.28
CA VAL A 38 -26.70 -2.95 9.35
C VAL A 38 -26.20 -4.30 8.83
N HIS A 39 -26.86 -4.84 7.81
CA HIS A 39 -26.26 -5.88 6.96
C HIS A 39 -25.03 -5.27 6.29
N VAL A 40 -23.87 -5.46 6.90
CA VAL A 40 -22.58 -5.29 6.25
C VAL A 40 -22.58 -6.21 5.04
N LYS A 41 -22.87 -5.67 3.85
CA LYS A 41 -22.69 -6.40 2.59
C LYS A 41 -21.25 -6.88 2.58
N ASP A 42 -21.05 -8.20 2.56
CA ASP A 42 -19.75 -8.84 2.39
C ASP A 42 -19.04 -8.27 1.15
N THR A 43 -18.21 -7.26 1.37
CA THR A 43 -17.36 -6.67 0.36
C THR A 43 -16.34 -7.73 0.00
N LYS A 44 -16.49 -8.36 -1.17
CA LYS A 44 -15.45 -9.22 -1.75
C LYS A 44 -14.12 -8.46 -1.71
N SER A 45 -13.24 -8.85 -0.79
CA SER A 45 -11.90 -8.27 -0.66
C SER A 45 -11.14 -8.54 -1.96
N VAL A 46 -11.00 -7.52 -2.80
CA VAL A 46 -10.11 -7.61 -3.95
C VAL A 46 -8.70 -7.71 -3.39
N SER A 47 -7.98 -8.78 -3.73
CA SER A 47 -6.62 -8.99 -3.25
C SER A 47 -5.76 -7.77 -3.60
N TYR A 48 -5.10 -7.18 -2.60
CA TYR A 48 -4.15 -6.06 -2.77
C TYR A 48 -3.11 -6.39 -3.86
N PHE A 49 -2.74 -7.67 -3.99
CA PHE A 49 -1.81 -8.16 -5.00
C PHE A 49 -2.34 -8.04 -6.44
N THR A 50 -3.65 -8.04 -6.65
CA THR A 50 -4.26 -7.77 -7.97
C THR A 50 -4.18 -6.29 -8.34
N LEU A 51 -4.18 -5.40 -7.33
CA LEU A 51 -3.95 -3.95 -7.51
C LEU A 51 -2.47 -3.66 -7.81
N PHE A 52 -1.55 -4.31 -7.10
CA PHE A 52 -0.10 -4.26 -7.36
C PHE A 52 0.31 -5.00 -8.65
N GLY A 53 -0.52 -5.91 -9.16
CA GLY A 53 -0.31 -6.61 -10.43
C GLY A 53 -0.38 -5.69 -11.67
N LEU A 54 -0.84 -4.45 -11.50
CA LEU A 54 -0.83 -3.40 -12.53
C LEU A 54 0.46 -2.58 -12.59
N ALA A 55 1.34 -2.74 -11.59
CA ALA A 55 2.56 -1.95 -11.48
C ALA A 55 3.60 -2.42 -12.51
N ASP A 56 4.23 -1.44 -13.17
CA ASP A 56 5.29 -1.68 -14.15
C ASP A 56 6.55 -2.26 -13.47
N LYS A 57 7.46 -2.85 -14.25
CA LYS A 57 8.72 -3.38 -13.71
C LYS A 57 9.54 -2.26 -13.05
N ARG A 58 9.49 -1.03 -13.59
CA ARG A 58 10.19 0.15 -13.07
C ARG A 58 9.58 0.68 -11.76
N ASP A 59 8.25 0.73 -11.66
CA ASP A 59 7.57 1.17 -10.44
C ASP A 59 7.83 0.20 -9.29
N LYS A 60 7.91 -1.10 -9.63
CA LYS A 60 8.23 -2.16 -8.67
C LYS A 60 9.68 -2.10 -8.16
N THR A 61 10.64 -1.70 -8.99
CA THR A 61 12.02 -1.48 -8.54
C THR A 61 12.15 -0.28 -7.62
N ILE A 62 11.44 0.82 -7.93
CA ILE A 62 11.42 2.02 -7.09
C ILE A 62 10.82 1.67 -5.73
N LEU A 63 9.66 1.00 -5.72
CA LEU A 63 9.00 0.52 -4.51
C LEU A 63 9.90 -0.41 -3.67
N ALA A 64 10.63 -1.33 -4.30
CA ALA A 64 11.53 -2.24 -3.60
C ALA A 64 12.66 -1.48 -2.85
N VAL A 65 13.22 -0.45 -3.49
CA VAL A 65 14.22 0.43 -2.84
C VAL A 65 13.60 1.18 -1.67
N GLY A 66 12.37 1.71 -1.83
CA GLY A 66 11.64 2.37 -0.76
C GLY A 66 11.37 1.46 0.44
N VAL A 67 11.00 0.20 0.21
CA VAL A 67 10.76 -0.79 1.29
C VAL A 67 12.06 -1.09 2.05
N ILE A 68 13.19 -1.25 1.36
CA ILE A 68 14.48 -1.47 2.01
C ILE A 68 14.87 -0.26 2.87
N ALA A 69 14.69 0.96 2.36
CA ALA A 69 14.96 2.19 3.11
C ALA A 69 14.03 2.34 4.33
N ALA A 70 12.75 1.97 4.21
CA ALA A 70 11.80 1.96 5.32
C ALA A 70 12.19 0.95 6.41
N LEU A 71 12.67 -0.24 6.04
CA LEU A 71 13.16 -1.23 7.01
C LEU A 71 14.38 -0.72 7.79
N ILE A 72 15.31 -0.06 7.09
CA ILE A 72 16.49 0.57 7.73
C ILE A 72 16.03 1.65 8.71
N ASN A 73 15.06 2.48 8.33
CA ASN A 73 14.52 3.52 9.20
C ASN A 73 13.75 2.94 10.40
N GLY A 74 13.01 1.85 10.22
CA GLY A 74 12.36 1.13 11.32
C GLY A 74 13.35 0.53 12.32
N ALA A 75 14.51 0.08 11.86
CA ALA A 75 15.61 -0.39 12.72
C ALA A 75 16.35 0.75 13.45
N LEU A 76 16.07 2.01 13.12
CA LEU A 76 16.69 3.15 13.80
C LEU A 76 16.25 3.26 15.27
N MET A 77 15.01 2.90 15.60
CA MET A 77 14.50 2.94 16.98
C MET A 77 15.32 2.07 17.95
N PRO A 78 15.54 0.77 17.68
CA PRO A 78 16.39 -0.06 18.54
C PRO A 78 17.85 0.37 18.50
N LEU A 79 18.36 0.85 17.36
CA LEU A 79 19.74 1.33 17.25
C LEU A 79 19.99 2.57 18.12
N PHE A 80 19.05 3.51 18.14
CA PHE A 80 19.08 4.67 19.01
C PHE A 80 19.07 4.28 20.49
N SER A 81 18.26 3.27 20.85
CA SER A 81 18.22 2.73 22.21
C SER A 81 19.57 2.15 22.65
N LEU A 82 20.28 1.43 21.78
CA LEU A 82 21.62 0.90 22.08
C LEU A 82 22.66 2.01 22.29
N LEU A 83 22.63 3.05 21.45
CA LEU A 83 23.56 4.18 21.60
C LEU A 83 23.29 4.98 22.87
N PHE A 84 22.02 5.15 23.25
CA PHE A 84 21.67 5.75 24.52
C PHE A 84 22.15 4.90 25.71
N GLY A 85 22.09 3.57 25.59
CA GLY A 85 22.68 2.64 26.56
C GLY A 85 24.19 2.85 26.71
N ASN A 86 24.93 2.93 25.60
CA ASN A 86 26.38 3.20 25.60
C ASN A 86 26.71 4.59 26.19
N PHE A 87 25.87 5.58 25.95
CA PHE A 87 25.99 6.90 26.55
C PHE A 87 25.79 6.86 28.07
N ALA A 88 24.74 6.18 28.53
CA ALA A 88 24.44 6.01 29.95
C ALA A 88 25.56 5.25 30.69
N ASP A 89 26.10 4.19 30.08
CA ASP A 89 27.21 3.42 30.64
C ASP A 89 28.50 4.26 30.70
N ALA A 90 28.78 5.06 29.66
CA ALA A 90 29.89 6.01 29.68
C ALA A 90 29.74 7.06 30.80
N ALA A 91 28.52 7.49 31.11
CA ALA A 91 28.23 8.41 32.20
C ALA A 91 28.35 7.76 33.59
N ALA A 92 28.03 6.46 33.71
CA ALA A 92 28.17 5.71 34.96
C ALA A 92 29.63 5.30 35.26
N GLY A 93 30.46 5.09 34.24
CA GLY A 93 31.85 4.59 34.36
C GLY A 93 32.91 5.54 34.94
N GLY A 94 32.52 6.74 35.40
CA GLY A 94 33.41 7.71 36.06
C GLY A 94 34.17 8.65 35.12
N ILE A 95 34.87 9.65 35.71
CA ILE A 95 35.47 10.80 34.99
C ILE A 95 36.67 10.40 34.11
N HIS A 96 37.37 9.30 34.40
CA HIS A 96 38.53 8.86 33.62
C HIS A 96 38.10 8.29 32.24
N GLY A 97 38.44 9.02 31.17
CA GLY A 97 38.11 8.63 29.80
C GLY A 97 36.66 8.91 29.37
N PHE A 98 35.87 9.58 30.21
CA PHE A 98 34.50 10.03 29.90
C PHE A 98 34.43 10.83 28.60
N MET A 99 35.34 11.82 28.47
CA MET A 99 35.36 12.72 27.31
C MET A 99 35.60 11.98 26.00
N HIS A 100 36.47 10.96 26.02
CA HIS A 100 36.79 10.16 24.84
C HIS A 100 35.64 9.22 24.42
N ARG A 101 34.94 8.62 25.40
CA ARG A 101 33.76 7.78 25.13
C ARG A 101 32.59 8.60 24.59
N ILE A 102 32.31 9.76 25.18
CA ILE A 102 31.24 10.63 24.71
C ILE A 102 31.54 11.21 23.34
N SER A 103 32.78 11.64 23.06
CA SER A 103 33.11 12.14 21.72
C SER A 103 32.90 11.08 20.65
N LYS A 104 33.15 9.81 20.97
CA LYS A 104 32.89 8.69 20.06
C LYS A 104 31.39 8.46 19.84
N VAL A 105 30.60 8.39 20.91
CA VAL A 105 29.14 8.20 20.82
C VAL A 105 28.46 9.39 20.14
N ALA A 106 28.90 10.62 20.39
CA ALA A 106 28.38 11.82 19.74
C ALA A 106 28.62 11.81 18.22
N TRP A 107 29.79 11.35 17.78
CA TRP A 107 30.08 11.20 16.35
C TRP A 107 29.18 10.14 15.70
N GLU A 108 28.99 8.99 16.36
CA GLU A 108 28.09 7.92 15.90
C GLU A 108 26.64 8.41 15.77
N MET A 109 26.15 9.21 16.72
CA MET A 109 24.82 9.82 16.67
C MET A 109 24.66 10.80 15.50
N CYS A 110 25.66 11.64 15.24
CA CYS A 110 25.63 12.57 14.11
C CYS A 110 25.56 11.83 12.76
N VAL A 111 26.38 10.81 12.58
CA VAL A 111 26.39 10.01 11.33
C VAL A 111 25.06 9.29 11.14
N LEU A 112 24.50 8.70 12.19
CA LEU A 112 23.21 8.02 12.12
C LEU A 112 22.05 8.96 11.85
N GLY A 113 22.05 10.16 12.43
CA GLY A 113 21.07 11.20 12.13
C GLY A 113 21.09 11.61 10.66
N ALA A 114 22.29 11.80 10.10
CA ALA A 114 22.45 12.13 8.68
C ALA A 114 21.94 11.00 7.76
N ILE A 115 22.29 9.75 8.06
CA ILE A 115 21.82 8.58 7.30
C ILE A 115 20.30 8.44 7.41
N SER A 116 19.74 8.60 8.60
CA SER A 116 18.30 8.54 8.85
C SER A 116 17.57 9.60 8.04
N PHE A 117 18.04 10.85 8.05
CA PHE A 117 17.41 11.94 7.32
C PHE A 117 17.32 11.66 5.82
N VAL A 118 18.42 11.17 5.24
CA VAL A 118 18.46 10.81 3.81
C VAL A 118 17.58 9.59 3.53
N ALA A 119 17.68 8.54 4.33
CA ALA A 119 16.84 7.34 4.18
C ALA A 119 15.35 7.68 4.28
N SER A 120 14.98 8.53 5.25
CA SER A 120 13.62 9.01 5.47
C SER A 120 13.05 9.75 4.28
N SER A 121 13.84 10.68 3.75
CA SER A 121 13.45 11.47 2.59
C SER A 121 13.27 10.57 1.36
N VAL A 122 14.21 9.64 1.13
CA VAL A 122 14.16 8.74 -0.03
C VAL A 122 12.95 7.80 0.02
N PHE A 123 12.67 7.16 1.16
CA PHE A 123 11.53 6.25 1.23
C PHE A 123 10.20 7.02 1.10
N ASN A 124 10.06 8.18 1.76
CA ASN A 124 8.82 8.96 1.72
C ASN A 124 8.52 9.50 0.31
N THR A 125 9.52 10.02 -0.40
CA THR A 125 9.37 10.44 -1.80
C THR A 125 9.04 9.26 -2.70
N CYS A 126 9.67 8.11 -2.49
CA CYS A 126 9.43 6.89 -3.26
C CYS A 126 7.98 6.39 -3.12
N PHE A 127 7.47 6.30 -1.88
CA PHE A 127 6.10 5.88 -1.61
C PHE A 127 5.07 6.87 -2.17
N THR A 128 5.34 8.18 -2.04
CA THR A 128 4.49 9.24 -2.60
C THR A 128 4.40 9.11 -4.13
N TYR A 129 5.55 9.06 -4.81
CA TYR A 129 5.63 8.90 -6.26
C TYR A 129 4.90 7.64 -6.75
N PHE A 130 5.11 6.52 -6.06
CA PHE A 130 4.42 5.27 -6.37
C PHE A 130 2.90 5.39 -6.26
N SER A 131 2.40 6.05 -5.21
CA SER A 131 0.96 6.24 -4.99
C SER A 131 0.30 7.09 -6.07
N GLU A 132 0.96 8.15 -6.54
CA GLU A 132 0.45 9.06 -7.58
C GLU A 132 0.35 8.38 -8.95
N ASN A 133 1.38 7.63 -9.32
CA ASN A 133 1.40 6.90 -10.59
C ASN A 133 0.33 5.79 -10.59
N GLN A 134 0.16 5.08 -9.47
CA GLN A 134 -0.86 4.05 -9.33
C GLN A 134 -2.28 4.62 -9.41
N VAL A 135 -2.53 5.77 -8.79
CA VAL A 135 -3.79 6.53 -8.88
C VAL A 135 -4.12 6.92 -10.31
N THR A 136 -3.14 7.45 -11.04
CA THR A 136 -3.34 7.89 -12.43
C THR A 136 -3.75 6.72 -13.31
N ARG A 137 -3.11 5.56 -13.15
CA ARG A 137 -3.47 4.32 -13.88
C ARG A 137 -4.85 3.81 -13.49
N LEU A 138 -5.20 3.85 -12.21
CA LEU A 138 -6.52 3.46 -11.71
C LEU A 138 -7.60 4.34 -12.34
N ARG A 139 -7.35 5.66 -12.46
CA ARG A 139 -8.29 6.58 -13.11
C ARG A 139 -8.53 6.24 -14.58
N VAL A 140 -7.46 5.98 -15.34
CA VAL A 140 -7.58 5.63 -16.76
C VAL A 140 -8.41 4.36 -16.95
N LYS A 141 -8.13 3.30 -16.17
CA LYS A 141 -8.88 2.03 -16.30
C LYS A 141 -10.33 2.14 -15.84
N TYR A 142 -10.56 2.90 -14.78
CA TYR A 142 -11.92 3.14 -14.31
C TYR A 142 -12.73 3.89 -15.36
N LEU A 143 -12.19 4.96 -15.95
CA LEU A 143 -12.86 5.68 -17.04
C LEU A 143 -13.12 4.78 -18.24
N GLN A 144 -12.14 3.96 -18.64
CA GLN A 144 -12.32 2.99 -19.72
C GLN A 144 -13.45 2.00 -19.44
N ALA A 145 -13.59 1.54 -18.20
CA ALA A 145 -14.66 0.62 -17.80
C ALA A 145 -16.04 1.31 -17.74
N VAL A 146 -16.08 2.57 -17.29
CA VAL A 146 -17.33 3.35 -17.23
C VAL A 146 -17.84 3.68 -18.63
N VAL A 147 -16.96 4.08 -19.56
CA VAL A 147 -17.37 4.39 -20.95
C VAL A 147 -17.88 3.14 -21.69
N GLY A 148 -17.44 1.93 -21.30
CA GLY A 148 -17.88 0.66 -21.87
C GLY A 148 -19.15 0.06 -21.24
N GLN A 149 -19.83 0.75 -20.33
CA GLN A 149 -21.07 0.26 -19.70
C GLN A 149 -22.32 0.49 -20.57
N ASP A 150 -23.31 -0.38 -20.39
CA ASP A 150 -24.59 -0.30 -21.11
C ASP A 150 -25.43 0.91 -20.65
N ILE A 151 -26.28 1.45 -21.54
CA ILE A 151 -27.13 2.60 -21.24
C ILE A 151 -28.07 2.35 -20.04
N ALA A 152 -28.54 1.11 -19.86
CA ALA A 152 -29.38 0.71 -18.73
C ALA A 152 -28.65 0.80 -17.38
N TRP A 153 -27.31 0.73 -17.36
CA TRP A 153 -26.52 0.91 -16.13
C TRP A 153 -26.47 2.37 -15.68
N PHE A 154 -26.52 3.29 -16.64
CA PHE A 154 -26.56 4.74 -16.41
C PHE A 154 -27.95 5.23 -16.00
N ASP A 155 -29.02 4.53 -16.37
CA ASP A 155 -30.40 4.92 -16.02
C ASP A 155 -30.68 4.78 -14.52
N VAL A 156 -30.01 3.83 -13.85
CA VAL A 156 -30.15 3.56 -12.41
C VAL A 156 -29.23 4.45 -11.55
N ARG A 157 -28.28 5.18 -12.14
CA ARG A 157 -27.22 5.91 -11.40
C ARG A 157 -27.10 7.34 -11.89
N THR A 158 -27.10 8.31 -10.98
CA THR A 158 -26.85 9.72 -11.32
C THR A 158 -25.47 9.89 -11.99
N PRO A 159 -25.40 10.16 -13.31
CA PRO A 159 -24.13 10.20 -14.02
C PRO A 159 -23.22 11.34 -13.55
N ALA A 160 -23.83 12.43 -13.06
CA ALA A 160 -23.12 13.59 -12.50
C ALA A 160 -22.34 13.29 -11.20
N ALA A 161 -22.73 12.26 -10.44
CA ALA A 161 -22.07 11.88 -9.19
C ALA A 161 -20.98 10.80 -9.37
N LEU A 162 -20.85 10.20 -10.57
CA LEU A 162 -19.87 9.14 -10.82
C LEU A 162 -18.41 9.63 -10.80
N PRO A 163 -18.05 10.77 -11.41
CA PRO A 163 -16.67 11.26 -11.39
C PRO A 163 -16.20 11.71 -10.01
N SER A 164 -17.10 12.29 -9.20
CA SER A 164 -16.79 12.70 -7.83
C SER A 164 -16.56 11.49 -6.93
N ARG A 165 -17.47 10.50 -6.95
CA ARG A 165 -17.32 9.24 -6.20
C ARG A 165 -16.05 8.49 -6.58
N MET A 166 -15.76 8.39 -7.88
CA MET A 166 -14.52 7.82 -8.37
C MET A 166 -13.29 8.55 -7.82
N SER A 167 -13.31 9.88 -7.83
CA SER A 167 -12.19 10.68 -7.34
C SER A 167 -11.95 10.44 -5.84
N GLU A 168 -13.02 10.39 -5.05
CA GLU A 168 -12.98 10.05 -3.62
C GLU A 168 -12.40 8.66 -3.37
N ASP A 169 -12.85 7.64 -4.09
CA ASP A 169 -12.37 6.27 -3.91
C ASP A 169 -10.90 6.12 -4.30
N VAL A 170 -10.49 6.78 -5.37
CA VAL A 170 -9.09 6.81 -5.82
C VAL A 170 -8.20 7.58 -4.83
N LEU A 171 -8.71 8.67 -4.25
CA LEU A 171 -8.02 9.43 -3.20
C LEU A 171 -7.80 8.57 -1.94
N LYS A 172 -8.81 7.82 -1.50
CA LYS A 172 -8.68 6.88 -0.36
C LYS A 172 -7.59 5.83 -0.63
N VAL A 173 -7.52 5.30 -1.85
CA VAL A 173 -6.47 4.34 -2.26
C VAL A 173 -5.10 5.01 -2.27
N ARG A 174 -4.98 6.25 -2.79
CA ARG A 174 -3.74 7.02 -2.75
C ARG A 174 -3.24 7.18 -1.33
N ASP A 175 -4.10 7.64 -0.43
CA ASP A 175 -3.72 7.98 0.94
C ASP A 175 -3.38 6.70 1.72
N ALA A 176 -4.06 5.59 1.43
CA ALA A 176 -3.72 4.29 1.98
C ALA A 176 -2.35 3.75 1.53
N ILE A 177 -1.94 4.03 0.29
CA ILE A 177 -0.66 3.54 -0.27
C ILE A 177 0.49 4.50 0.02
N GLY A 178 0.26 5.81 -0.07
CA GLY A 178 1.28 6.83 0.10
C GLY A 178 1.47 7.20 1.56
N GLN A 179 0.46 7.87 2.15
CA GLN A 179 0.59 8.41 3.51
C GLN A 179 0.59 7.32 4.58
N LYS A 180 -0.34 6.36 4.53
CA LYS A 180 -0.42 5.32 5.56
C LYS A 180 0.71 4.29 5.50
N ALA A 181 1.29 4.03 4.32
CA ALA A 181 2.39 3.07 4.21
C ALA A 181 3.76 3.71 4.48
N SER A 182 3.85 5.04 4.39
CA SER A 182 5.07 5.81 4.65
C SER A 182 5.13 6.42 6.07
N MET A 183 4.06 6.30 6.86
CA MET A 183 4.01 6.77 8.26
C MET A 183 4.14 5.62 9.24
#